data_AF-A0AAD9IGM7-F1
#
_entry.id   AF-A0AAD9IGM7-F1
#
_cell.length_a   1.000
_cell.length_b   1.000
_cell.length_c   1.000
_cell.angle_alpha   90.00
_cell.angle_beta   90.00
_cell.angle_gamma   90.00
#
_symmetry.space_group_name_H-M   'P 1'
#
loop_
_entity.id
_entity.type
_entity.pdbx_description
1 polymer ?
#
loop_
_entity_poly.entity_id
_entity_poly.type
_entity_poly.pdbx_seq_one_letter_code
_entity_poly.pdbx_strand_id
1 'polypeptide(L)'
;MLFYSFFKSVVGKEITVELKNDLCITGTLHSVDQYMNIKINNIRLSNPEKYPHMASVVNCFVRGSVVRYVVYATGPSDGETPRVDLTKLKVHALRKYTKVYEVPGIGPQSSKEDLTSAVSRHWNTMTVSEESVLQNLMRVRGRY
;
A
#
# COMPACT_ATOMS: atom_id res chain seq x y z
N MET A 1 10.04 -6.62 0.25
CA MET A 1 9.79 -5.50 -0.69
C MET A 1 8.32 -5.09 -0.61
N LEU A 2 7.95 -4.30 0.42
CA LEU A 2 6.55 -3.95 0.72
C LEU A 2 5.81 -3.34 -0.49
N PHE A 3 6.42 -2.34 -1.12
CA PHE A 3 5.82 -1.63 -2.25
C PHE A 3 5.69 -2.51 -3.50
N TYR A 4 6.71 -3.31 -3.82
CA TYR A 4 6.62 -4.27 -4.92
C TYR A 4 5.44 -5.24 -4.73
N SER A 5 5.28 -5.81 -3.53
CA SER A 5 4.16 -6.70 -3.21
C SER A 5 2.81 -6.00 -3.30
N PHE A 6 2.72 -4.75 -2.82
CA PHE A 6 1.52 -3.92 -2.96
C PHE A 6 1.17 -3.69 -4.45
N PHE A 7 2.11 -3.19 -5.26
CA PHE A 7 1.82 -2.92 -6.67
C PHE A 7 1.52 -4.19 -7.47
N LYS A 8 2.09 -5.33 -7.10
CA LYS A 8 1.70 -6.64 -7.65
C LYS A 8 0.24 -7.00 -7.37
N SER A 9 -0.30 -6.64 -6.20
CA SER A 9 -1.72 -6.89 -5.85
C SER A 9 -2.71 -5.98 -6.59
N VAL A 10 -2.26 -4.83 -7.11
CA VAL A 10 -3.11 -3.90 -7.87
C VAL A 10 -2.93 -4.02 -9.39
N VAL A 11 -2.20 -5.03 -9.88
CA VAL A 11 -2.11 -5.34 -11.32
C VAL A 11 -3.50 -5.64 -11.87
N GLY A 12 -3.81 -5.08 -13.04
CA GLY A 12 -5.12 -5.15 -13.69
C GLY A 12 -6.08 -4.03 -13.28
N LYS A 13 -5.73 -3.21 -12.30
CA LYS A 13 -6.56 -2.08 -11.84
C LYS A 13 -6.13 -0.76 -12.48
N GLU A 14 -7.06 0.20 -12.49
CA GLU A 14 -6.80 1.55 -12.98
C GLU A 14 -5.98 2.35 -11.96
N ILE A 15 -4.92 3.00 -12.43
CA ILE A 15 -4.05 3.86 -11.66
C ILE A 15 -3.80 5.15 -12.42
N THR A 16 -3.48 6.22 -11.69
CA THR A 16 -2.93 7.45 -12.26
C THR A 16 -1.51 7.64 -11.76
N VAL A 17 -0.56 7.74 -12.69
CA VAL A 17 0.86 7.96 -12.39
C VAL A 17 1.21 9.41 -12.72
N GLU A 18 1.65 10.14 -11.70
CA GLU A 18 2.19 11.48 -11.84
C GLU A 18 3.72 11.42 -11.85
N LEU A 19 4.32 12.00 -12.88
CA LEU A 19 5.77 12.06 -13.05
C LEU A 19 6.33 13.36 -12.45
N LYS A 20 7.64 13.36 -12.22
CA LYS A 20 8.38 14.54 -11.70
C LYS A 20 8.34 15.78 -12.61
N ASN A 21 7.90 15.65 -13.85
CA ASN A 21 7.68 16.74 -14.79
C ASN A 21 6.19 17.13 -14.92
N ASP A 22 5.36 16.70 -13.96
CA ASP A 22 3.93 17.01 -13.88
C ASP A 22 3.09 16.38 -15.00
N LEU A 23 3.63 15.38 -15.71
CA LEU A 23 2.84 14.56 -16.63
C LEU A 23 2.01 13.56 -15.82
N CYS A 24 0.70 13.59 -16.00
CA CYS A 24 -0.25 12.65 -15.39
C CYS A 24 -0.77 11.66 -16.43
N ILE A 25 -0.50 10.37 -16.19
CA ILE A 25 -0.89 9.27 -17.07
C ILE A 25 -1.84 8.36 -16.30
N THR A 26 -3.08 8.27 -16.75
CA THR A 26 -4.09 7.34 -16.21
C THR A 26 -4.19 6.12 -17.10
N GLY A 27 -4.29 4.93 -16.53
CA GLY A 27 -4.50 3.71 -17.30
C GLY A 27 -4.44 2.45 -16.45
N THR A 28 -4.48 1.29 -17.10
CA THR A 28 -4.48 -0.01 -16.39
C THR A 28 -3.07 -0.47 -16.08
N LEU A 29 -2.77 -0.74 -14.81
CA LEU A 29 -1.48 -1.29 -14.38
C LEU A 29 -1.29 -2.69 -14.95
N HIS A 30 -0.34 -2.87 -15.87
CA HIS A 30 -0.05 -4.15 -16.50
C HIS A 30 1.01 -4.94 -15.73
N SER A 31 2.09 -4.28 -15.30
CA SER A 31 3.17 -4.93 -14.56
C SER A 31 4.02 -3.93 -13.79
N VAL A 32 4.66 -4.41 -12.73
CA VAL A 32 5.62 -3.68 -11.91
C VAL A 32 6.84 -4.56 -11.66
N ASP A 33 8.03 -3.97 -11.52
CA ASP A 33 9.26 -4.67 -11.13
C ASP A 33 9.81 -4.21 -9.77
N GLN A 34 10.93 -4.79 -9.35
CA GLN A 34 11.59 -4.47 -8.08
C GLN A 34 12.12 -3.03 -7.97
N TYR A 35 12.32 -2.35 -9.10
CA TYR A 35 12.75 -0.96 -9.17
C TYR A 35 11.57 0.00 -9.33
N MET A 36 10.35 -0.51 -9.20
CA MET A 36 9.11 0.24 -9.36
C MET A 36 8.96 0.81 -10.77
N ASN A 37 9.57 0.19 -11.77
CA ASN A 37 9.24 0.49 -13.15
C ASN A 37 7.83 -0.04 -13.44
N ILE A 38 7.01 0.77 -14.09
CA ILE A 38 5.58 0.52 -14.26
C ILE A 38 5.28 0.40 -15.75
N LYS A 39 4.58 -0.66 -16.14
CA LYS A 39 3.94 -0.76 -17.46
C LYS A 39 2.46 -0.48 -17.32
N ILE A 40 1.94 0.47 -18.09
CA ILE A 40 0.54 0.88 -18.11
C ILE A 40 -0.02 0.68 -19.51
N ASN A 41 -1.21 0.10 -19.60
CA ASN A 41 -1.92 -0.10 -20.85
C ASN A 41 -3.16 0.81 -20.94
N ASN A 42 -3.62 1.05 -22.17
CA ASN A 42 -4.81 1.85 -22.48
C ASN A 42 -4.78 3.24 -21.82
N ILE A 43 -3.66 3.95 -21.99
CA ILE A 43 -3.39 5.19 -21.28
C ILE A 43 -4.29 6.34 -21.75
N ARG A 44 -4.55 7.28 -20.84
CA ARG A 44 -5.18 8.57 -21.07
C ARG A 44 -4.38 9.64 -20.34
N LEU A 45 -4.25 10.80 -20.95
CA LEU A 45 -3.55 11.93 -20.36
C LEU A 45 -4.57 12.88 -19.75
N SER A 46 -4.23 13.44 -18.59
CA SER A 46 -5.08 14.50 -18.00
C SER A 46 -5.07 15.79 -18.85
N ASN A 47 -3.91 16.14 -19.44
CA ASN A 47 -3.71 17.37 -20.21
C ASN A 47 -3.05 17.07 -21.56
N PRO A 48 -3.79 16.52 -22.54
CA PRO A 48 -3.22 16.11 -23.83
C PRO A 48 -2.65 17.28 -24.63
N GLU A 49 -3.21 18.49 -24.50
CA GLU A 49 -2.74 19.69 -25.22
C GLU A 49 -1.31 20.10 -24.85
N LYS A 50 -0.91 19.90 -23.59
CA LYS A 50 0.45 20.19 -23.11
C LYS A 50 1.46 19.13 -23.60
N TYR A 51 1.00 17.94 -23.96
CA TYR A 51 1.83 16.79 -24.33
C TYR A 51 1.33 16.12 -25.62
N PRO A 52 1.33 16.83 -26.77
CA PRO A 52 0.73 16.33 -28.01
C PRO A 52 1.46 15.11 -28.58
N HIS A 53 2.77 14.98 -28.30
CA HIS A 53 3.58 13.83 -28.69
C HIS A 53 3.11 12.50 -28.08
N MET A 54 2.29 12.55 -27.04
CA MET A 54 1.74 11.37 -26.37
C MET A 54 0.35 10.97 -26.89
N ALA A 55 -0.26 11.74 -27.79
CA ALA A 55 -1.64 11.51 -28.24
C ALA A 55 -1.87 10.14 -28.91
N SER A 56 -0.86 9.60 -29.60
CA SER A 56 -0.95 8.29 -30.27
C SER A 56 -0.47 7.13 -29.41
N VAL A 57 0.01 7.39 -28.19
CA VAL A 57 0.57 6.36 -27.32
C VAL A 57 -0.57 5.68 -26.56
N VAL A 58 -0.72 4.37 -26.78
CA VAL A 58 -1.76 3.56 -26.11
C VAL A 58 -1.21 2.85 -24.88
N ASN A 59 0.06 2.46 -24.88
CA ASN A 59 0.73 1.76 -23.79
C ASN A 59 2.05 2.47 -23.46
N CYS A 60 2.41 2.52 -22.17
CA CYS A 60 3.61 3.21 -21.71
C CYS A 60 4.41 2.35 -20.74
N PHE A 61 5.74 2.48 -20.78
CA PHE A 61 6.64 1.99 -19.76
C PHE A 61 7.32 3.18 -19.09
N VAL A 62 7.12 3.30 -17.78
CA VAL A 62 7.62 4.40 -16.95
C VAL A 62 8.72 3.88 -16.04
N ARG A 63 9.87 4.56 -16.05
CA ARG A 63 10.97 4.27 -15.13
C ARG A 63 10.60 4.70 -13.71
N GLY A 64 10.73 3.82 -12.72
CA GLY A 64 10.30 4.09 -11.35
C GLY A 64 10.93 5.34 -10.73
N SER A 65 12.18 5.65 -11.09
CA SER A 65 12.90 6.81 -10.57
C SER A 65 12.33 8.18 -10.99
N VAL A 66 11.48 8.23 -12.03
CA VAL A 66 10.85 9.48 -12.51
C VAL A 66 9.42 9.66 -12.00
N VAL A 67 8.86 8.66 -11.33
CA VAL A 67 7.53 8.73 -10.73
C VAL A 67 7.58 9.61 -9.48
N ARG A 68 6.61 10.51 -9.34
CA ARG A 68 6.38 11.31 -8.13
C ARG A 68 5.28 10.70 -7.28
N TYR A 69 4.11 10.44 -7.87
CA TYR A 69 2.96 9.85 -7.19
C TYR A 69 2.32 8.76 -8.03
N VAL A 70 1.73 7.77 -7.36
CA VAL A 70 0.78 6.83 -7.96
C VAL A 70 -0.52 6.93 -7.18
N VAL A 71 -1.55 7.44 -7.83
CA VAL A 71 -2.91 7.52 -7.29
C VAL A 71 -3.63 6.25 -7.70
N TYR A 72 -4.14 5.53 -6.70
CA TYR A 72 -4.94 4.34 -6.88
C TYR A 72 -6.24 4.55 -6.11
N ALA A 73 -7.36 4.65 -6.83
CA ALA A 73 -8.66 4.81 -6.22
C ALA A 73 -9.14 3.45 -5.71
N THR A 74 -9.20 3.28 -4.39
CA THR A 74 -9.92 2.17 -3.77
C THR A 74 -11.41 2.44 -3.94
N GLY A 75 -12.04 1.81 -4.94
CA GLY A 75 -13.50 1.83 -5.05
C GLY A 75 -14.16 1.25 -3.80
N PRO A 76 -15.43 1.57 -3.52
CA PRO A 76 -16.16 1.06 -2.35
C PRO A 76 -16.27 -0.47 -2.32
N SER A 77 -16.15 -1.14 -3.48
CA SER A 77 -16.19 -2.60 -3.63
C SER A 77 -14.84 -3.30 -3.41
N ASP A 78 -13.73 -2.55 -3.31
CA ASP A 78 -12.41 -3.05 -2.90
C ASP A 78 -12.13 -2.74 -1.42
N GLY A 79 -13.19 -2.78 -0.60
CA GLY A 79 -13.18 -2.51 0.84
C GLY A 79 -12.37 -3.51 1.69
N GLU A 80 -11.70 -4.49 1.08
CA GLU A 80 -10.52 -5.07 1.71
C GLU A 80 -9.37 -4.09 1.52
N THR A 81 -9.36 -3.06 2.38
CA THR A 81 -8.11 -2.53 2.93
C THR A 81 -7.14 -3.70 3.07
N PRO A 82 -5.87 -3.61 2.64
CA PRO A 82 -4.91 -4.71 2.78
C PRO A 82 -4.78 -5.02 4.27
N ARG A 83 -5.67 -5.89 4.76
CA ARG A 83 -5.75 -6.29 6.15
C ARG A 83 -4.58 -7.19 6.32
N VAL A 84 -3.68 -6.79 7.22
CA VAL A 84 -2.62 -7.67 7.69
C VAL A 84 -3.30 -8.97 8.09
N ASP A 85 -2.99 -10.06 7.40
CA ASP A 85 -3.54 -11.36 7.73
C ASP A 85 -2.92 -11.82 9.06
N LEU A 86 -3.61 -11.52 10.15
CA LEU A 86 -3.16 -11.81 11.51
C LEU A 86 -3.03 -13.31 11.76
N THR A 87 -3.69 -14.18 10.96
CA THR A 87 -3.59 -15.63 11.11
C THR A 87 -2.19 -16.15 10.77
N LYS A 88 -1.49 -15.44 9.88
CA LYS A 88 -0.10 -15.74 9.49
C LYS A 88 0.93 -15.33 10.54
N LEU A 89 0.55 -14.54 11.55
CA LEU A 89 1.47 -14.16 12.62
C LEU A 89 1.78 -15.33 13.55
N LYS A 90 3.03 -15.39 14.01
CA LYS A 90 3.47 -16.34 15.04
C LYS A 90 2.87 -15.96 16.40
N VAL A 91 2.59 -16.96 17.24
CA VAL A 91 2.02 -16.76 18.60
C VAL A 91 2.83 -15.73 19.42
N HIS A 92 4.16 -15.78 19.34
CA HIS A 92 5.01 -14.82 20.05
C HIS A 92 4.78 -13.36 19.61
N ALA A 93 4.55 -13.12 18.31
CA ALA A 93 4.25 -11.77 17.81
C ALA A 93 2.90 -11.27 18.30
N LEU A 94 1.88 -12.14 18.30
CA LEU A 94 0.56 -11.83 18.85
C LEU A 94 0.65 -11.52 20.35
N ARG A 95 1.37 -12.33 21.14
CA ARG A 95 1.59 -12.07 22.58
C ARG A 95 2.37 -10.79 22.86
N LYS A 96 3.35 -10.46 22.00
CA LYS A 96 4.08 -9.20 22.10
C LYS A 96 3.13 -8.02 21.87
N TYR A 97 2.27 -8.09 20.85
CA TYR A 97 1.26 -7.06 20.60
C TYR A 97 0.35 -6.88 21.80
N THR A 98 -0.19 -7.97 22.35
CA THR A 98 -1.16 -7.90 23.46
C THR A 98 -0.54 -7.30 24.72
N LYS A 99 0.76 -7.53 24.95
CA LYS A 99 1.50 -6.92 26.06
C LYS A 99 1.80 -5.44 25.83
N VAL A 100 2.15 -5.05 24.59
CA VAL A 100 2.50 -3.65 24.26
C VAL A 100 1.28 -2.73 24.32
N TYR A 101 0.11 -3.23 23.91
CA TYR A 101 -1.13 -2.46 23.88
C TYR A 101 -2.11 -2.84 25.00
N GLU A 102 -1.66 -3.61 26.00
CA GLU A 102 -2.45 -4.00 27.17
C GLU A 102 -3.85 -4.54 26.82
N VAL A 103 -3.90 -5.42 25.82
CA VAL A 103 -5.17 -5.94 25.29
C VAL A 103 -5.90 -6.76 26.38
N PRO A 104 -7.15 -6.42 26.73
CA PRO A 104 -7.86 -7.04 27.84
C PRO A 104 -8.28 -8.48 27.53
N GLY A 105 -8.40 -9.30 28.59
CA GLY A 105 -9.02 -10.63 28.50
C GLY A 105 -8.12 -11.74 27.94
N ILE A 106 -6.80 -11.56 27.93
CA ILE A 106 -5.85 -12.58 27.45
C ILE A 106 -5.07 -13.18 28.62
N GLY A 107 -5.22 -14.50 28.79
CA GLY A 107 -4.51 -15.28 29.80
C GLY A 107 -3.18 -15.86 29.29
N PRO A 108 -2.35 -16.38 30.21
CA PRO A 108 -1.11 -17.06 29.86
C PRO A 108 -1.35 -18.31 28.98
N GLN A 109 -2.49 -19.00 29.14
CA GLN A 109 -2.84 -20.21 28.39
C GLN A 109 -3.78 -19.99 27.18
N SER A 110 -4.03 -18.73 26.78
CA SER A 110 -4.88 -18.45 25.63
C SER A 110 -4.34 -19.07 24.33
N SER A 111 -5.25 -19.62 23.52
CA SER A 111 -4.92 -20.27 22.25
C SER A 111 -4.47 -19.25 21.19
N LYS A 112 -3.91 -19.73 20.07
CA LYS A 112 -3.55 -18.86 18.94
C LYS A 112 -4.79 -18.17 18.35
N GLU A 113 -5.92 -18.86 18.31
CA GLU A 113 -7.18 -18.32 17.77
C GLU A 113 -7.74 -17.20 18.67
N ASP A 114 -7.70 -17.40 19.99
CA ASP A 114 -8.11 -16.38 20.96
C ASP A 114 -7.24 -15.12 20.86
N LEU A 115 -5.92 -15.32 20.78
CA LEU A 115 -4.95 -14.25 20.60
C LEU A 115 -5.22 -13.49 19.30
N THR A 116 -5.41 -14.21 18.18
CA THR A 116 -5.66 -13.60 16.87
C THR A 116 -6.96 -12.79 16.88
N SER A 117 -8.01 -13.33 17.49
CA SER A 117 -9.32 -12.69 17.57
C SER A 117 -9.31 -11.45 18.46
N ALA A 118 -8.62 -11.51 19.61
CA ALA A 118 -8.46 -10.35 20.50
C ALA A 118 -7.60 -9.25 19.86
N VAL A 119 -6.48 -9.61 19.23
CA VAL A 119 -5.63 -8.67 18.49
C VAL A 119 -6.39 -8.05 17.34
N SER A 120 -7.16 -8.82 16.58
CA SER A 120 -7.97 -8.31 15.46
C SER A 120 -8.99 -7.28 15.93
N ARG A 121 -9.74 -7.58 17.01
CA ARG A 121 -10.70 -6.64 17.60
C ARG A 121 -10.02 -5.34 18.03
N HIS A 122 -8.92 -5.43 18.79
CA HIS A 122 -8.19 -4.25 19.23
C HIS A 122 -7.60 -3.46 18.06
N TRP A 123 -6.99 -4.13 17.09
CA TRP A 123 -6.39 -3.51 15.90
C TRP A 123 -7.40 -2.68 15.11
N ASN A 124 -8.62 -3.19 14.92
CA ASN A 124 -9.69 -2.48 14.21
C ASN A 124 -10.20 -1.23 14.96
N THR A 125 -9.95 -1.13 16.27
CA THR A 125 -10.29 0.07 17.06
C THR A 125 -9.18 1.12 17.07
N MET A 126 -7.97 0.78 16.62
CA MET A 126 -6.86 1.72 16.62
C MET A 126 -7.04 2.76 15.52
N THR A 127 -7.07 4.03 15.92
CA THR A 127 -6.92 5.17 15.01
C THR A 127 -5.45 5.52 14.93
N VAL A 128 -4.89 5.55 13.71
CA VAL A 128 -3.51 5.97 13.48
C VAL A 128 -3.53 7.36 12.87
N SER A 129 -3.04 8.37 13.60
CA SER A 129 -2.89 9.72 13.04
C SER A 129 -1.71 9.78 12.08
N GLU A 130 -1.79 10.64 11.07
CA GLU A 130 -0.72 10.86 10.10
C GLU A 130 0.60 11.23 10.79
N GLU A 131 0.53 12.10 11.80
CA GLU A 131 1.68 12.49 12.64
C GLU A 131 2.34 11.30 13.31
N SER A 132 1.55 10.34 13.81
CA SER A 132 2.07 9.11 14.44
C SER A 132 2.77 8.20 13.41
N VAL A 133 2.24 8.11 12.18
CA VAL A 133 2.89 7.36 11.10
C VAL A 133 4.22 8.00 10.74
N LEU A 134 4.23 9.33 10.52
CA LEU A 134 5.42 10.08 10.14
C LEU A 134 6.51 10.03 11.22
N GLN A 135 6.14 10.17 12.49
CA GLN A 135 7.10 10.03 13.60
C GLN A 135 7.70 8.62 13.68
N ASN A 136 6.90 7.58 13.48
CA ASN A 136 7.40 6.20 13.47
C ASN A 136 8.34 5.96 12.29
N LEU A 137 8.01 6.47 11.10
CA LEU A 137 8.89 6.38 9.93
C LEU A 137 10.22 7.14 10.13
N MET A 138 10.17 8.33 10.72
CA MET A 138 11.37 9.12 11.04
C MET A 138 12.24 8.45 12.11
N ARG A 139 11.64 7.84 13.14
CA ARG A 139 12.36 7.08 14.17
C ARG A 139 13.09 5.85 13.62
N VAL A 140 12.56 5.21 12.58
CA VAL A 140 13.24 4.08 11.92
C VAL A 140 14.45 4.55 11.12
N ARG A 141 14.40 5.76 10.54
CA ARG A 141 15.52 6.35 9.80
C ARG A 141 16.68 6.80 10.69
N GLY A 142 16.44 7.16 11.95
CA GLY A 142 17.48 7.57 12.90
C GLY A 142 18.25 6.43 13.58
N ARG A 143 18.06 5.16 13.16
CA ARG A 143 18.77 3.99 13.72
C ARG A 143 19.91 3.46 12.85
N TYR A 144 20.44 4.29 11.95
CA TYR A 144 21.65 4.01 11.17
C TYR A 144 22.61 5.18 11.31
#